data_AF-A0A972YHP0-F1
#
_entry.id   AF-A0A972YHP0-F1
#
_cell.length_a   1.000
_cell.length_b   1.000
_cell.length_c   1.000
_cell.angle_alpha   90.00
_cell.angle_beta   90.00
_cell.angle_gamma   90.00
#
_symmetry.space_group_name_H-M   'P 1'
#
loop_
_entity.id
_entity.type
_entity.pdbx_description
1 polymer ?
#
loop_
_entity_poly.entity_id
_entity_poly.type
_entity_poly.pdbx_seq_one_letter_code
_entity_poly.pdbx_strand_id
1 'polypeptide(L)'
;MFFSSIGDAQVRVIEEAAIPYTGFLSKADFDQRFPGTTFDDQGKVQPGWYVVYQHQALNYCFGPMALEATGRDYLVQLRSIVDEVVRERPSIQDYSLELKQLPAVLGEGASSGSDAQSNESSQNGESGINQPEAPPSGIWGFIKRLFGM
;
A
#
# COMPACT_ATOMS: atom_id res chain seq x y z
N MET A 1 -18.15 20.74 -21.13
CA MET A 1 -16.99 20.39 -20.29
C MET A 1 -17.47 19.36 -19.29
N PHE A 2 -17.23 18.07 -19.56
CA PHE A 2 -17.54 17.01 -18.62
C PHE A 2 -16.30 16.80 -17.77
N PHE A 3 -16.32 17.32 -16.54
CA PHE A 3 -15.39 16.83 -15.53
C PHE A 3 -15.90 15.42 -15.19
N SER A 4 -15.15 14.40 -15.60
CA SER A 4 -15.39 13.05 -15.10
C SER A 4 -15.19 13.10 -13.59
N SER A 5 -16.30 13.16 -12.85
CA SER A 5 -16.33 12.89 -11.42
C SER A 5 -15.64 11.54 -11.24
N ILE A 6 -14.56 11.50 -10.49
CA ILE A 6 -13.88 10.25 -10.16
C ILE A 6 -14.80 9.52 -9.18
N GLY A 7 -15.81 8.84 -9.73
CA GLY A 7 -16.67 7.84 -9.11
C GLY A 7 -17.61 8.30 -8.00
N ASP A 8 -18.92 8.28 -8.27
CA ASP A 8 -20.01 8.04 -7.30
C ASP A 8 -19.90 6.65 -6.60
N ALA A 9 -18.70 6.11 -6.46
CA ALA A 9 -18.46 4.82 -5.84
C ALA A 9 -18.33 5.04 -4.33
N GLN A 10 -19.45 4.77 -3.66
CA GLN A 10 -19.57 4.74 -2.21
C GLN A 10 -18.30 4.22 -1.54
N VAL A 11 -17.71 5.05 -0.69
CA VAL A 11 -16.42 4.81 -0.04
C VAL A 11 -16.67 4.15 1.29
N ARG A 12 -16.00 3.03 1.55
CA ARG A 12 -16.00 2.41 2.87
C ARG A 12 -14.68 2.72 3.57
N VAL A 13 -14.75 3.51 4.64
CA VAL A 13 -13.62 3.81 5.51
C VAL A 13 -13.52 2.75 6.59
N ILE A 14 -12.35 2.15 6.75
CA ILE A 14 -12.06 1.08 7.69
C ILE A 14 -10.78 1.45 8.43
N GLU A 15 -10.63 1.04 9.69
CA GLU A 15 -9.38 1.23 10.43
C GLU A 15 -8.21 0.50 9.73
N GLU A 16 -7.03 1.11 9.72
CA GLU A 16 -5.83 0.56 9.09
C GLU A 16 -5.38 -0.78 9.72
N ALA A 17 -5.71 -0.99 10.99
CA ALA A 17 -5.48 -2.24 11.70
C ALA A 17 -6.24 -3.45 11.08
N ALA A 18 -7.19 -3.21 10.18
CA ALA A 18 -7.90 -4.26 9.44
C ALA A 18 -7.07 -4.83 8.28
N ILE A 19 -6.04 -4.14 7.78
CA ILE A 19 -5.27 -4.55 6.60
C ILE A 19 -4.69 -5.97 6.71
N PRO A 20 -4.08 -6.41 7.83
CA PRO A 20 -3.58 -7.77 7.96
C PRO A 20 -4.67 -8.86 7.79
N TYR A 21 -5.94 -8.51 8.03
CA TYR A 21 -7.07 -9.42 7.99
C TYR A 21 -7.64 -9.64 6.58
N THR A 22 -7.26 -8.80 5.61
CA THR A 22 -7.77 -8.89 4.23
C THR A 22 -7.25 -10.13 3.49
N GLY A 23 -6.12 -10.68 3.91
CA GLY A 23 -5.49 -11.82 3.25
C GLY A 23 -6.00 -13.19 3.66
N PHE A 24 -6.80 -13.28 4.72
CA PHE A 24 -7.28 -14.57 5.24
C PHE A 24 -8.77 -14.63 5.53
N LEU A 25 -9.43 -13.50 5.78
CA LEU A 25 -10.88 -13.47 5.94
C LEU A 25 -11.57 -13.47 4.58
N SER A 26 -12.70 -14.17 4.48
CA SER A 26 -13.60 -13.98 3.36
C SER A 26 -14.16 -12.55 3.37
N LYS A 27 -14.64 -12.04 2.23
CA LYS A 27 -15.27 -10.72 2.17
C LYS A 27 -16.40 -10.57 3.22
N ALA A 28 -17.24 -11.60 3.38
CA ALA A 28 -18.35 -11.57 4.32
C ALA A 28 -17.87 -11.47 5.77
N ASP A 29 -16.87 -12.27 6.14
CA ASP A 29 -16.31 -12.26 7.51
C ASP A 29 -15.55 -10.95 7.80
N PHE A 30 -14.83 -10.45 6.79
CA PHE A 30 -14.14 -9.18 6.86
C PHE A 30 -15.13 -8.03 7.06
N ASP A 31 -16.19 -7.96 6.26
CA ASP A 31 -17.21 -6.92 6.36
C ASP A 31 -18.02 -7.02 7.67
N GLN A 32 -18.21 -8.23 8.22
CA GLN A 32 -18.87 -8.41 9.52
C GLN A 32 -17.99 -7.92 10.67
N ARG A 33 -16.69 -8.22 10.62
CA ARG A 33 -15.75 -7.89 11.70
C ARG A 33 -15.26 -6.44 11.63
N PHE A 34 -15.11 -5.92 10.42
CA PHE A 34 -14.66 -4.56 10.12
C PHE A 34 -15.71 -3.88 9.23
N PRO A 35 -16.90 -3.56 9.77
CA PRO A 35 -17.99 -2.98 8.98
C PRO A 35 -17.61 -1.62 8.38
N GLY A 36 -16.74 -0.88 9.06
CA GLY A 36 -16.32 0.45 8.65
C GLY A 36 -17.44 1.48 8.69
N THR A 37 -17.15 2.68 8.19
CA THR A 37 -18.13 3.73 7.96
C THR A 37 -18.24 3.99 6.46
N THR A 38 -19.46 4.11 5.96
CA THR A 38 -19.70 4.27 4.54
C THR A 38 -20.06 5.71 4.21
N PHE A 39 -19.40 6.28 3.20
CA PHE A 39 -19.58 7.66 2.75
C PHE A 39 -19.94 7.67 1.26
N ASP A 40 -20.71 8.66 0.83
CA ASP A 40 -21.04 8.79 -0.60
C ASP A 40 -19.83 9.27 -1.43
N ASP A 41 -18.85 9.91 -0.78
CA ASP A 41 -17.72 10.56 -1.44
C ASP A 41 -16.48 10.57 -0.54
N GLN A 42 -15.30 10.46 -1.16
CA GLN A 42 -13.99 10.55 -0.49
C GLN A 42 -13.75 11.95 0.09
N GLY A 43 -14.42 12.99 -0.41
CA GLY A 43 -14.36 14.34 0.15
C GLY A 43 -14.98 14.50 1.54
N LYS A 44 -15.79 13.53 1.99
CA LYS A 44 -16.50 13.57 3.29
C LYS A 44 -15.78 12.83 4.42
N VAL A 45 -14.65 12.18 4.14
CA VAL A 45 -13.91 11.39 5.13
C VAL A 45 -13.07 12.29 6.04
N GLN A 46 -12.62 11.76 7.19
CA GLN A 46 -11.77 12.52 8.09
C GLN A 46 -10.41 12.85 7.44
N PRO A 47 -9.80 14.01 7.73
CA PRO A 47 -8.51 14.37 7.17
C PRO A 47 -7.40 13.40 7.64
N GLY A 48 -6.59 12.90 6.71
CA GLY A 48 -5.45 12.04 7.02
C GLY A 48 -4.92 11.26 5.82
N TRP A 49 -3.95 10.38 6.07
CA TRP A 49 -3.45 9.44 5.07
C TRP A 49 -4.33 8.19 5.04
N TYR A 50 -4.60 7.70 3.85
CA TYR A 50 -5.39 6.50 3.60
C TYR A 50 -4.71 5.60 2.59
N VAL A 51 -4.68 4.30 2.88
CA VAL A 51 -4.43 3.29 1.84
C VAL A 51 -5.76 3.01 1.16
N VAL A 52 -5.85 3.29 -0.14
CA VAL A 52 -7.05 3.17 -0.93
C VAL A 52 -6.94 1.93 -1.81
N TYR A 53 -7.84 0.98 -1.62
CA TYR A 53 -8.00 -0.20 -2.45
C TYR A 53 -9.29 -0.09 -3.27
N GLN A 54 -9.15 -0.21 -4.59
CA GLN A 54 -10.25 -0.16 -5.53
C GLN A 54 -10.24 -1.38 -6.42
N HIS A 55 -11.38 -2.06 -6.53
CA HIS A 55 -11.56 -3.18 -7.44
C HIS A 55 -13.03 -3.31 -7.82
N GLN A 56 -13.33 -3.16 -9.11
CA GLN A 56 -14.71 -3.09 -9.62
C GLN A 56 -15.52 -2.00 -8.88
N ALA A 57 -16.59 -2.38 -8.17
CA ALA A 57 -17.43 -1.47 -7.38
C ALA A 57 -16.96 -1.31 -5.91
N LEU A 58 -15.85 -1.96 -5.51
CA LEU A 58 -15.30 -1.84 -4.16
C LEU A 58 -14.36 -0.65 -4.07
N ASN A 59 -14.54 0.18 -3.05
CA ASN A 59 -13.70 1.34 -2.74
C ASN A 59 -13.45 1.38 -1.23
N TYR A 60 -12.36 0.75 -0.78
CA TYR A 60 -11.98 0.65 0.62
C TYR A 60 -10.88 1.66 0.93
N CYS A 61 -11.08 2.49 1.96
CA CYS A 61 -10.12 3.44 2.46
C CYS A 61 -9.70 3.04 3.87
N PHE A 62 -8.45 2.64 4.04
CA PHE A 62 -7.89 2.24 5.32
C PHE A 62 -7.20 3.42 6.00
N GLY A 63 -7.71 3.88 7.14
CA GLY A 63 -7.20 5.05 7.89
C GLY A 63 -8.30 5.74 8.71
N PRO A 64 -8.12 7.02 9.09
CA PRO A 64 -7.00 7.91 8.77
C PRO A 64 -5.72 7.62 9.58
N MET A 65 -4.58 7.67 8.91
CA MET A 65 -3.27 7.65 9.56
C MET A 65 -2.66 9.05 9.63
N ALA A 66 -1.93 9.32 10.71
CA ALA A 66 -1.29 10.61 10.92
C ALA A 66 -0.04 10.82 10.03
N LEU A 67 0.72 9.74 9.75
CA LEU A 67 2.01 9.80 9.07
C LEU A 67 1.96 9.06 7.73
N GLU A 68 2.53 9.68 6.70
CA GLU A 68 2.68 9.06 5.39
C GLU A 68 3.52 7.78 5.46
N ALA A 69 4.58 7.77 6.28
CA ALA A 69 5.45 6.60 6.48
C ALA A 69 4.66 5.37 6.95
N THR A 70 3.78 5.55 7.95
CA THR A 70 2.88 4.48 8.41
C THR A 70 1.96 4.02 7.28
N GLY A 71 1.42 4.95 6.50
CA GLY A 71 0.62 4.62 5.31
C GLY A 71 1.40 3.83 4.26
N ARG A 72 2.69 4.13 4.04
CA ARG A 72 3.55 3.37 3.12
C ARG A 72 3.79 1.95 3.62
N ASP A 73 4.02 1.75 4.92
CA ASP A 73 4.19 0.41 5.50
C ASP A 73 2.94 -0.44 5.30
N TYR A 74 1.76 0.13 5.57
CA TYR A 74 0.48 -0.54 5.33
C TYR A 74 0.19 -0.77 3.85
N LEU A 75 0.58 0.15 2.97
CA LEU A 75 0.45 -0.02 1.52
C LEU A 75 1.26 -1.22 1.04
N VAL A 76 2.51 -1.36 1.51
CA VAL A 76 3.37 -2.51 1.19
C VAL A 76 2.75 -3.81 1.69
N GLN A 77 2.21 -3.82 2.90
CA GLN A 77 1.53 -4.99 3.46
C GLN A 77 0.32 -5.40 2.64
N LEU A 78 -0.58 -4.46 2.33
CA LEU A 78 -1.78 -4.74 1.55
C LEU A 78 -1.43 -5.19 0.12
N ARG A 79 -0.40 -4.60 -0.49
CA ARG A 79 0.08 -5.02 -1.80
C ARG A 79 0.55 -6.47 -1.80
N SER A 80 1.34 -6.87 -0.81
CA SER A 80 1.81 -8.25 -0.68
C SER A 80 0.63 -9.24 -0.60
N ILE A 81 -0.39 -8.90 0.19
CA ILE A 81 -1.59 -9.71 0.33
C ILE A 81 -2.32 -9.82 -1.02
N VAL A 82 -2.57 -8.69 -1.69
CA VAL A 82 -3.31 -8.68 -2.96
C VAL A 82 -2.54 -9.44 -4.04
N ASP A 83 -1.21 -9.30 -4.11
CA ASP A 83 -0.37 -10.03 -5.07
C ASP A 83 -0.42 -11.55 -4.86
N GLU A 84 -0.57 -12.00 -3.60
CA GLU A 84 -0.81 -13.41 -3.29
C GLU A 84 -2.18 -13.88 -3.78
N VAL A 85 -3.23 -13.11 -3.50
CA VAL A 85 -4.60 -13.47 -3.92
C VAL A 85 -4.74 -13.44 -5.45
N VAL A 86 -4.12 -12.48 -6.15
CA VAL A 86 -4.14 -12.40 -7.62
C VAL A 86 -3.46 -13.61 -8.26
N ARG A 87 -2.39 -14.13 -7.65
CA ARG A 87 -1.73 -15.36 -8.13
C ARG A 87 -2.65 -16.58 -8.07
N GLU A 88 -3.47 -16.66 -7.02
CA GLU A 88 -4.47 -17.74 -6.87
C GLU A 88 -5.71 -17.50 -7.73
N ARG A 89 -6.10 -16.24 -7.91
CA ARG A 89 -7.32 -15.81 -8.60
C ARG A 89 -7.00 -14.67 -9.58
N PRO A 90 -6.52 -14.98 -10.80
CA PRO A 90 -6.17 -13.94 -11.77
C PRO A 90 -7.33 -13.03 -12.17
N SER A 91 -8.58 -13.44 -11.96
CA SER A 91 -9.77 -12.63 -12.26
C SER A 91 -9.91 -11.36 -11.44
N ILE A 92 -9.09 -11.15 -10.40
CA ILE A 92 -9.10 -9.93 -9.57
C ILE A 92 -7.91 -8.99 -9.83
N GLN A 93 -7.17 -9.21 -10.92
CA GLN A 93 -5.97 -8.44 -11.27
C GLN A 93 -6.24 -6.96 -11.58
N ASP A 94 -7.47 -6.60 -11.93
CA ASP A 94 -7.86 -5.24 -12.35
C ASP A 94 -8.16 -4.35 -11.12
N TYR A 95 -7.23 -4.33 -10.16
CA TYR A 95 -7.31 -3.52 -8.94
C TYR A 95 -6.41 -2.28 -9.02
N SER A 96 -6.77 -1.23 -8.28
CA SER A 96 -5.89 -0.09 -7.96
C SER A 96 -5.62 -0.07 -6.47
N LEU A 97 -4.37 0.23 -6.12
CA LEU A 97 -3.91 0.33 -4.73
C LEU A 97 -2.97 1.53 -4.60
N GLU A 98 -3.39 2.56 -3.88
CA GLU A 98 -2.70 3.84 -3.79
C GLU A 98 -2.73 4.41 -2.37
N LEU A 99 -1.67 5.11 -1.97
CA LEU A 99 -1.64 5.91 -0.73
C LEU A 99 -2.02 7.35 -1.07
N LYS A 100 -3.06 7.87 -0.42
CA LYS A 100 -3.58 9.23 -0.67
C LYS A 100 -3.88 9.96 0.62
N GLN A 101 -3.72 11.28 0.60
CA GLN A 101 -4.28 12.14 1.61
C GLN A 101 -5.74 12.47 1.24
N LEU A 102 -6.66 12.23 2.16
CA LEU A 102 -8.08 12.56 1.99
C LEU A 102 -8.55 13.47 3.15
N PRO A 103 -9.52 14.38 2.93
CA PRO A 103 -10.00 14.84 1.62
C PRO A 103 -8.85 15.39 0.77
N ALA A 104 -8.91 15.18 -0.54
CA ALA A 104 -7.87 15.65 -1.44
C ALA A 104 -7.78 17.18 -1.34
N VAL A 105 -6.60 17.69 -0.99
CA VAL A 105 -6.35 19.13 -1.01
C VAL A 105 -6.33 19.54 -2.49
N LEU A 106 -7.29 20.39 -2.89
CA LEU A 106 -7.36 20.95 -4.25
C LEU A 106 -6.16 21.87 -4.47
N GLY A 107 -4.99 21.29 -4.77
CA GLY A 107 -3.79 22.08 -5.02
C GLY A 107 -2.48 21.37 -4.79
N GLU A 108 -2.34 20.09 -5.12
CA GLU A 108 -1.03 19.50 -5.42
C GLU A 108 -1.26 18.18 -6.15
N GLY A 109 -0.96 18.17 -7.44
CA GLY A 109 -0.99 16.96 -8.24
C GLY A 109 -0.10 15.89 -7.60
N ALA A 110 -0.52 14.63 -7.74
CA ALA A 110 0.22 13.45 -7.33
C ALA A 110 1.74 13.64 -7.46
N SER A 111 2.41 13.94 -6.35
CA SER A 111 3.86 13.99 -6.31
C SER A 111 4.35 12.55 -6.27
N SER A 112 4.42 11.96 -7.46
CA SER A 112 5.26 10.81 -7.74
C SER A 112 6.65 11.13 -7.19
N GLY A 113 7.02 10.49 -6.07
CA GLY A 113 8.34 10.59 -5.48
C GLY A 113 9.37 9.99 -6.44
N SER A 114 9.85 10.82 -7.36
CA SER A 114 11.11 10.66 -8.06
C SER A 114 12.05 11.75 -7.58
N ASP A 115 13.35 11.45 -7.71
CA ASP A 115 14.53 12.28 -7.40
C ASP A 115 15.11 12.01 -6.00
N ALA A 116 16.41 11.77 -5.82
CA ALA A 116 17.50 12.39 -6.55
C ALA A 116 18.72 11.49 -6.75
N GLN A 117 19.20 11.54 -7.99
CA GLN A 117 20.57 11.28 -8.40
C GLN A 117 21.49 12.32 -7.76
N SER A 118 22.33 11.93 -6.80
CA SER A 118 23.48 12.74 -6.38
C SER A 118 24.74 12.13 -6.97
N ASN A 119 25.21 12.77 -8.03
CA ASN A 119 26.51 12.52 -8.64
C ASN A 119 27.44 13.64 -8.14
N GLU A 120 28.39 13.35 -7.25
CA GLU A 120 29.57 14.20 -7.11
C GLU A 120 30.79 13.36 -6.74
N SER A 121 31.74 13.38 -7.68
CA SER A 121 33.04 12.74 -7.61
C SER A 121 33.93 13.41 -6.56
N SER A 122 34.73 12.61 -5.85
CA SER A 122 36.03 13.06 -5.34
C SER A 122 37.02 11.89 -5.36
N GLN A 123 38.12 12.13 -6.07
CA GLN A 123 39.26 11.24 -6.29
C GLN A 123 40.02 10.97 -4.98
N ASN A 124 40.47 9.73 -4.75
CA ASN A 124 41.86 9.46 -4.39
C ASN A 124 42.24 7.96 -4.47
N GLY A 125 43.41 7.67 -5.06
CA GLY A 125 44.33 6.60 -4.61
C GLY A 125 44.08 5.13 -4.95
N GLU A 126 44.66 4.69 -6.07
CA GLU A 126 45.60 3.54 -6.20
C GLU A 126 45.22 2.11 -5.69
N SER A 127 44.74 1.29 -6.64
CA SER A 127 45.13 -0.11 -6.99
C SER A 127 45.35 -1.22 -5.94
N GLY A 128 44.53 -2.29 -6.01
CA GLY A 128 44.88 -3.62 -5.42
C GLY A 128 43.82 -4.75 -5.46
N ILE A 129 43.52 -5.30 -6.64
CA ILE A 129 43.09 -6.69 -7.02
C ILE A 129 42.16 -7.53 -6.08
N ASN A 130 40.95 -7.90 -6.57
CA ASN A 130 40.41 -9.27 -6.81
C ASN A 130 38.86 -9.31 -6.83
N GLN A 131 38.28 -9.83 -7.93
CA GLN A 131 36.87 -10.26 -8.09
C GLN A 131 36.59 -11.59 -7.34
N PRO A 132 35.38 -12.19 -7.38
CA PRO A 132 34.00 -11.67 -7.24
C PRO A 132 33.17 -12.51 -6.23
N GLU A 133 32.15 -11.98 -5.52
CA GLU A 133 31.10 -12.87 -4.97
C GLU A 133 29.78 -12.16 -4.61
N ALA A 134 28.69 -12.92 -4.78
CA ALA A 134 27.27 -12.57 -4.73
C ALA A 134 26.77 -12.08 -3.35
N PRO A 135 25.61 -11.40 -3.28
CA PRO A 135 25.08 -10.87 -2.02
C PRO A 135 24.62 -11.99 -1.07
N PRO A 136 24.93 -11.94 0.24
CA PRO A 136 24.28 -12.82 1.20
C PRO A 136 22.86 -12.33 1.48
N SER A 137 21.89 -13.07 0.93
CA SER A 137 20.51 -13.17 1.38
C SER A 137 20.47 -13.71 2.82
N GLY A 138 20.02 -12.89 3.78
CA GLY A 138 20.26 -13.15 5.21
C GLY A 138 19.12 -12.84 6.19
N ILE A 139 17.86 -12.80 5.76
CA ILE A 139 16.71 -12.54 6.66
C ILE A 139 15.91 -13.82 6.98
N TRP A 140 16.07 -14.88 6.18
CA TRP A 140 15.30 -16.14 6.32
C TRP A 140 15.91 -17.16 7.31
N GLY A 141 17.05 -16.86 7.92
CA GLY A 141 17.71 -17.75 8.88
C GLY A 141 17.08 -17.78 10.28
N PHE A 142 16.25 -16.78 10.63
CA PHE A 142 15.69 -16.67 11.98
C PHE A 142 14.35 -17.40 12.18
N ILE A 143 13.59 -17.67 11.12
CA ILE A 143 12.21 -18.19 11.25
C ILE A 143 12.18 -19.72 11.44
N LYS A 144 13.27 -20.44 11.14
CA LYS A 144 13.34 -21.90 11.32
C LYS A 144 13.62 -22.35 12.76
N ARG A 145 13.70 -21.45 13.74
CA ARG A 145 13.98 -21.80 15.15
C ARG A 145 12.76 -21.75 16.07
N LEU A 146 11.57 -21.42 15.55
CA LEU A 146 10.33 -21.36 16.34
C LEU A 146 9.31 -22.48 16.01
N PHE A 147 9.56 -23.30 14.99
CA PHE A 147 8.78 -24.52 14.72
C PHE A 147 9.73 -25.71 14.66
N GLY A 148 10.14 -26.15 15.86
CA GLY A 148 10.70 -27.47 16.07
C GLY A 148 9.60 -28.54 16.02
N MET A 149 10.07 -29.78 15.78
CA MET A 149 9.38 -31.07 15.91
C MET A 149 8.26 -31.12 16.95
#